data_AF-A0A536G122-F1
#
_entry.id   AF-A0A536G122-F1
#
_cell.length_a   1.000
_cell.length_b   1.000
_cell.length_c   1.000
_cell.angle_alpha   90.00
_cell.angle_beta   90.00
_cell.angle_gamma   90.00
#
_symmetry.space_group_name_H-M   'P 1'
#
loop_
_entity.id
_entity.type
_entity.pdbx_description
1 polymer ?
#
loop_
_entity_poly.entity_id
_entity_poly.type
_entity_poly.pdbx_seq_one_letter_code
_entity_poly.pdbx_strand_id
1 'polypeptide(L)'
;MTGLRGRRNAAFESFDFAKGRAELKRRRQANLERLPELLDQFAQRLAAAGGAVHLAKDAAEACDIIGQLCWNAGSGLPSGRRMVVTKSKSMATEEIGLNDYLEGLGMEVVETDLGERMVQLTHT
;
A
#
# COMPACT_ATOMS: atom_id res chain seq x y z
N MET A 1 2.06 -15.06 -34.40
CA MET A 1 1.23 -14.54 -33.27
C MET A 1 2.02 -13.43 -32.60
N THR A 2 1.52 -12.18 -32.58
CA THR A 2 2.26 -11.06 -31.99
C THR A 2 2.33 -11.22 -30.46
N GLY A 3 3.53 -11.53 -29.96
CA GLY A 3 3.77 -11.67 -28.52
C GLY A 3 3.58 -10.35 -27.76
N LEU A 4 3.60 -10.42 -26.42
CA LEU A 4 3.36 -9.26 -25.52
C LEU A 4 4.20 -8.02 -25.88
N ARG A 5 5.48 -8.21 -26.26
CA ARG A 5 6.37 -7.11 -26.67
C ARG A 5 5.87 -6.37 -27.91
N GLY A 6 5.36 -7.08 -28.91
CA GLY A 6 4.84 -6.46 -30.13
C GLY A 6 3.54 -5.69 -29.88
N ARG A 7 2.65 -6.22 -29.03
CA ARG A 7 1.44 -5.49 -28.61
C ARG A 7 1.77 -4.22 -27.81
N ARG A 8 2.75 -4.30 -26.90
CA ARG A 8 3.26 -3.15 -26.16
C ARG A 8 3.80 -2.09 -27.13
N ASN A 9 4.67 -2.48 -28.05
CA ASN A 9 5.28 -1.52 -28.97
C ASN A 9 4.23 -0.82 -29.85
N ALA A 10 3.24 -1.56 -30.37
CA ALA A 10 2.12 -0.98 -31.11
C ALA A 10 1.28 -0.03 -30.24
N ALA A 11 0.98 -0.40 -28.99
CA ALA A 11 0.21 0.44 -28.07
C ALA A 11 0.89 1.77 -27.71
N PHE A 12 2.24 1.82 -27.76
CA PHE A 12 3.02 3.00 -27.42
C PHE A 12 3.67 3.67 -28.64
N GLU A 13 3.32 3.27 -29.86
CA GLU A 13 3.95 3.78 -31.09
C GLU A 13 3.79 5.30 -31.23
N SER A 14 2.63 5.83 -30.82
CA SER A 14 2.33 7.26 -30.83
C SER A 14 2.70 7.99 -29.54
N PHE A 15 3.29 7.30 -28.55
CA PHE A 15 3.52 7.88 -27.24
C PHE A 15 4.89 8.55 -27.14
N ASP A 16 4.89 9.87 -26.92
CA ASP A 16 6.10 10.61 -26.56
C ASP A 16 6.42 10.40 -25.07
N PHE A 17 7.31 9.46 -24.80
CA PHE A 17 7.75 9.15 -23.44
C PHE A 17 8.49 10.31 -22.75
N ALA A 18 9.21 11.14 -23.49
CA ALA A 18 9.96 12.26 -22.90
C ALA A 18 8.99 13.33 -22.39
N LYS A 19 8.04 13.72 -23.25
CA LYS A 19 6.98 14.66 -22.89
C LYS A 19 6.10 14.09 -21.78
N GLY A 20 5.71 12.81 -21.87
CA GLY A 20 4.93 12.14 -20.84
C GLY A 20 5.59 12.17 -19.46
N ARG A 21 6.90 11.88 -19.38
CA ARG A 21 7.66 11.97 -18.12
C ARG A 21 7.73 13.39 -17.58
N ALA A 22 7.99 14.38 -18.44
CA ALA A 22 8.05 15.78 -18.03
C ALA A 22 6.70 16.26 -17.48
N GLU A 23 5.61 15.89 -18.14
CA GLU A 23 4.27 16.24 -17.68
C GLU A 23 3.89 15.57 -16.35
N LEU A 24 4.20 14.28 -16.18
CA LEU A 24 3.99 13.60 -14.91
C LEU A 24 4.77 14.26 -13.77
N LYS A 25 6.03 14.64 -14.01
CA LYS A 25 6.85 15.36 -13.03
C LYS A 25 6.21 16.70 -12.65
N ARG A 26 5.77 17.49 -13.64
CA ARG A 26 5.10 18.77 -13.42
C ARG A 26 3.82 18.60 -12.58
N ARG A 27 2.99 17.61 -12.90
CA ARG A 27 1.75 17.33 -12.15
C ARG A 27 2.04 16.92 -10.72
N ARG A 28 3.02 16.04 -10.50
CA ARG A 28 3.43 15.64 -9.14
C ARG A 28 3.91 16.84 -8.33
N GLN A 29 4.70 17.73 -8.92
CA GLN A 29 5.18 18.94 -8.24
C GLN A 29 4.02 19.87 -7.86
N ALA A 30 3.10 20.13 -8.80
CA ALA A 30 1.94 20.98 -8.56
C ALA A 30 0.98 20.41 -7.48
N ASN A 31 0.95 19.09 -7.31
CA ASN A 31 0.13 18.46 -6.28
C ASN A 31 0.67 18.66 -4.86
N LEU A 32 1.98 18.88 -4.68
CA LEU A 32 2.56 19.05 -3.35
C LEU A 32 2.00 20.30 -2.64
N GLU A 33 1.81 21.39 -3.39
CA GLU A 33 1.22 22.63 -2.87
C GLU A 33 -0.26 22.48 -2.51
N ARG A 34 -0.93 21.47 -3.08
CA ARG A 34 -2.36 21.18 -2.90
C ARG A 34 -2.60 19.95 -2.02
N LEU A 35 -1.58 19.45 -1.33
CA LEU A 35 -1.67 18.20 -0.59
C LEU A 35 -2.83 18.16 0.42
N PRO A 36 -3.12 19.22 1.20
CA PRO A 36 -4.26 19.23 2.12
C PRO A 36 -5.60 19.04 1.39
N GLU A 37 -5.86 19.81 0.33
CA GLU A 37 -7.07 19.70 -0.50
C GLU A 37 -7.23 18.30 -1.11
N LEU A 38 -6.11 17.74 -1.61
CA LEU A 38 -6.11 16.42 -2.24
C LEU A 38 -6.37 15.30 -1.22
N LEU A 39 -5.87 15.43 0.02
CA LEU A 39 -6.15 14.49 1.10
C LEU A 39 -7.62 14.54 1.51
N ASP A 40 -8.21 15.74 1.63
CA ASP A 40 -9.63 15.90 1.93
C ASP A 40 -10.49 15.28 0.82
N GLN A 41 -10.15 15.55 -0.44
CA GLN A 41 -10.85 14.95 -1.58
C GLN A 41 -10.72 13.42 -1.58
N PHE A 42 -9.54 12.89 -1.26
CA PHE A 42 -9.34 11.45 -1.14
C PHE A 42 -10.20 10.86 -0.02
N ALA A 43 -10.20 11.47 1.17
CA ALA A 43 -10.97 11.00 2.31
C ALA A 43 -12.48 10.97 2.01
N GLN A 44 -13.01 12.02 1.37
CA GLN A 44 -14.41 12.08 0.96
C GLN A 44 -14.77 10.96 -0.03
N ARG A 45 -13.93 10.73 -1.03
CA ARG A 45 -14.15 9.67 -2.03
C ARG A 45 -14.02 8.28 -1.44
N LEU A 46 -13.07 8.07 -0.54
CA LEU A 46 -12.89 6.80 0.16
C LEU A 46 -14.11 6.50 1.05
N ALA A 47 -14.59 7.49 1.81
CA ALA A 47 -15.79 7.38 2.62
C ALA A 47 -17.03 7.05 1.77
N ALA A 48 -17.18 7.69 0.61
CA ALA A 48 -18.27 7.38 -0.33
C ALA A 48 -18.21 5.94 -0.88
N ALA A 49 -17.02 5.33 -0.92
CA ALA A 49 -16.82 3.92 -1.27
C ALA A 49 -16.92 2.96 -0.06
N GLY A 50 -17.28 3.46 1.12
CA GLY A 50 -17.39 2.67 2.35
C GLY A 50 -16.07 2.43 3.09
N GLY A 51 -14.98 3.09 2.68
CA GLY A 51 -13.70 3.04 3.39
C GLY A 51 -13.60 4.08 4.51
N ALA A 52 -12.62 3.91 5.39
CA ALA A 52 -12.32 4.84 6.48
C ALA A 52 -10.88 5.35 6.39
N VAL A 53 -10.67 6.63 6.66
CA VAL A 53 -9.34 7.21 6.83
C VAL A 53 -9.02 7.24 8.31
N HIS A 54 -7.87 6.69 8.68
CA HIS A 54 -7.31 6.81 10.01
C HIS A 54 -6.09 7.72 9.95
N LEU A 55 -6.02 8.70 10.84
CA LEU A 55 -4.89 9.61 10.97
C LEU A 55 -4.05 9.17 12.16
N ALA A 56 -2.74 9.06 11.94
CA ALA A 56 -1.76 8.79 12.96
C ALA A 56 -0.71 9.91 12.92
N LYS A 57 -0.35 10.43 14.09
CA LYS A 57 0.66 11.48 14.27
C LYS A 57 2.08 10.94 14.15
N ASP A 58 2.28 9.64 14.42
CA ASP A 58 3.58 8.98 14.44
C ASP A 58 3.46 7.47 14.13
N ALA A 59 4.62 6.81 14.05
CA ALA A 59 4.74 5.39 13.75
C ALA A 59 4.02 4.49 14.76
N ALA A 60 4.12 4.81 16.06
CA ALA A 60 3.54 3.99 17.12
C ALA A 60 2.01 4.03 17.03
N GLU A 61 1.43 5.23 16.88
CA GLU A 61 -0.02 5.38 16.71
C GLU A 61 -0.52 4.71 15.43
N ALA A 62 0.25 4.75 14.34
CA ALA A 62 -0.09 4.04 13.11
C ALA A 62 -0.13 2.52 13.32
N CYS A 63 0.89 1.96 13.96
CA CYS A 63 0.96 0.53 14.29
C CYS A 63 -0.19 0.11 15.22
N ASP A 64 -0.48 0.89 16.26
CA ASP A 64 -1.57 0.62 17.19
C ASP A 64 -2.94 0.61 16.50
N ILE A 65 -3.22 1.60 15.64
CA ILE A 65 -4.46 1.66 14.87
C ILE A 65 -4.59 0.43 13.98
N ILE A 66 -3.54 0.09 13.23
CA ILE A 66 -3.56 -1.05 12.31
C ILE A 66 -3.70 -2.37 13.08
N GLY A 67 -3.00 -2.53 14.20
CA GLY A 67 -3.10 -3.68 15.09
C GLY A 67 -4.52 -3.88 15.61
N GLN A 68 -5.17 -2.80 16.06
CA GLN A 68 -6.56 -2.86 16.53
C GLN A 68 -7.53 -3.21 15.41
N LEU A 69 -7.35 -2.65 14.20
CA LEU A 69 -8.16 -2.99 13.03
C LEU A 69 -8.01 -4.47 12.67
N CYS A 70 -6.78 -4.98 12.69
CA CYS A 70 -6.51 -6.38 12.44
C CYS A 70 -7.17 -7.26 13.49
N TRP A 71 -6.95 -6.98 14.77
CA TRP A 71 -7.55 -7.72 15.88
C TRP A 71 -9.08 -7.80 15.77
N ASN A 72 -9.73 -6.67 15.50
CA ASN A 72 -11.18 -6.59 15.33
C ASN A 72 -11.67 -7.41 14.12
N ALA A 73 -10.91 -7.42 13.02
CA ALA A 73 -11.23 -8.27 11.87
C ALA A 73 -11.03 -9.76 12.16
N GLY A 74 -10.05 -10.10 13.00
CA GLY A 74 -9.72 -11.47 13.40
C GLY A 74 -10.61 -12.06 14.51
N SER A 75 -11.40 -11.25 15.22
CA SER A 75 -12.14 -11.68 16.42
C SER A 75 -13.19 -12.77 16.15
N GLY A 76 -13.59 -12.96 14.89
CA GLY A 76 -14.51 -14.02 14.47
C GLY A 76 -13.84 -15.34 14.06
N LEU A 77 -12.50 -15.42 14.13
CA LEU A 77 -11.78 -16.63 13.73
C LEU A 77 -11.99 -17.79 14.72
N PRO A 78 -12.00 -19.04 14.25
CA PRO A 78 -12.05 -20.21 15.13
C PRO A 78 -10.88 -20.23 16.11
N SER A 79 -11.14 -20.66 17.35
CA SER A 79 -10.11 -20.84 18.37
C SER A 79 -8.94 -21.67 17.85
N GLY A 80 -7.72 -21.21 18.13
CA GLY A 80 -6.49 -21.88 17.70
C GLY A 80 -6.01 -21.55 16.28
N ARG A 81 -6.75 -20.74 15.51
CA ARG A 81 -6.29 -20.26 14.21
C ARG A 81 -5.57 -18.92 14.35
N ARG A 82 -4.34 -18.85 13.82
CA ARG A 82 -3.60 -17.58 13.72
C ARG A 82 -4.27 -16.67 12.69
N MET A 83 -4.38 -15.39 13.01
CA MET A 83 -4.82 -14.38 12.08
C MET A 83 -3.71 -14.13 11.04
N VAL A 84 -4.06 -14.17 9.76
CA VAL A 84 -3.15 -13.84 8.65
C VAL A 84 -3.48 -12.44 8.14
N VAL A 85 -2.48 -11.55 8.16
CA VAL A 85 -2.55 -10.19 7.65
C VAL A 85 -1.79 -10.13 6.34
N THR A 86 -2.53 -10.10 5.24
CA THR A 86 -1.97 -10.00 3.89
C THR A 86 -1.81 -8.53 3.51
N LYS A 87 -0.61 -8.10 3.11
CA LYS A 87 -0.35 -6.71 2.70
C LYS A 87 0.38 -6.59 1.37
N SER A 88 0.29 -5.42 0.75
CA SER A 88 1.09 -5.06 -0.43
C SER A 88 2.40 -4.38 -0.01
N LYS A 89 3.38 -4.32 -0.94
CA LYS A 89 4.63 -3.58 -0.72
C LYS A 89 4.32 -2.12 -0.36
N SER A 90 4.95 -1.67 0.73
CA SER A 90 4.90 -0.27 1.15
C SER A 90 6.12 0.04 2.00
N MET A 91 6.99 0.91 1.47
CA MET A 91 8.16 1.41 2.23
C MET A 91 7.72 2.08 3.53
N ALA A 92 6.57 2.78 3.53
CA ALA A 92 6.06 3.43 4.74
C ALA A 92 5.73 2.41 5.84
N THR A 93 5.26 1.20 5.50
CA THR A 93 5.01 0.15 6.50
C THR A 93 6.31 -0.49 7.01
N GLU A 94 7.34 -0.54 6.17
CA GLU A 94 8.68 -0.99 6.56
C GLU A 94 9.33 0.03 7.52
N GLU A 95 9.26 1.32 7.19
CA GLU A 95 9.84 2.42 7.99
C GLU A 95 9.23 2.53 9.40
N ILE A 96 7.96 2.20 9.57
CA ILE A 96 7.29 2.20 10.89
C ILE A 96 7.40 0.85 11.64
N GLY A 97 8.05 -0.16 11.06
CA GLY A 97 8.22 -1.48 11.69
C GLY A 97 6.92 -2.27 11.85
N LEU A 98 5.97 -2.11 10.92
CA LEU A 98 4.62 -2.68 11.06
C LEU A 98 4.62 -4.21 11.14
N ASN A 99 5.47 -4.88 10.37
CA ASN A 99 5.51 -6.35 10.33
C ASN A 99 5.89 -6.91 11.71
N ASP A 100 7.02 -6.46 12.27
CA ASP A 100 7.49 -6.86 13.60
C ASP A 100 6.45 -6.57 14.69
N TYR A 101 5.77 -5.43 14.60
CA TYR A 101 4.71 -5.06 15.53
C TYR A 101 3.55 -6.07 15.49
N LEU A 102 3.02 -6.38 14.31
CA LEU A 102 1.89 -7.31 14.16
C LEU A 102 2.28 -8.76 14.49
N GLU A 103 3.49 -9.18 14.14
CA GLU A 103 4.03 -10.49 14.50
C GLU A 103 4.20 -10.62 16.03
N GLY A 104 4.62 -9.54 16.70
CA GLY A 104 4.66 -9.44 18.16
C GLY A 104 3.28 -9.60 18.82
N LEU A 105 2.20 -9.25 18.13
CA LEU A 105 0.82 -9.51 18.55
C LEU A 105 0.34 -10.94 18.22
N GLY A 106 1.22 -11.80 17.69
CA GLY A 106 0.93 -13.20 17.37
C GLY A 106 0.24 -13.41 16.03
N MET A 107 0.16 -12.39 15.18
CA MET A 107 -0.39 -12.49 13.82
C MET A 107 0.68 -13.03 12.84
N GLU A 108 0.24 -13.58 11.72
CA GLU A 108 1.11 -13.93 10.59
C GLU A 108 1.00 -12.82 9.55
N VAL A 109 2.09 -12.13 9.25
CA VAL A 109 2.10 -11.10 8.20
C VAL A 109 2.59 -11.73 6.90
N VAL A 110 1.89 -11.45 5.79
CA VAL A 110 2.23 -12.00 4.48
C VAL A 110 2.31 -10.88 3.44
N GLU A 111 3.48 -10.74 2.82
CA GLU A 111 3.68 -9.85 1.69
C GLU A 111 3.14 -10.47 0.39
N THR A 112 2.44 -9.65 -0.41
CA THR A 112 1.92 -10.05 -1.74
C THR A 112 2.79 -9.58 -2.89
N ASP A 113 3.65 -8.60 -2.66
CA ASP A 113 4.68 -8.23 -3.64
C ASP A 113 5.76 -9.31 -3.68
N LEU A 114 6.15 -9.76 -4.87
CA LEU A 114 7.11 -10.86 -5.00
C LEU A 114 8.49 -10.50 -4.45
N GLY A 115 8.92 -9.24 -4.61
CA GLY A 115 10.21 -8.77 -4.08
C GLY A 115 10.21 -8.81 -2.56
N GLU A 116 9.21 -8.21 -1.94
CA GLU A 116 9.05 -8.23 -0.48
C GLU A 116 8.84 -9.64 0.05
N ARG A 117 8.08 -10.48 -0.66
CA ARG A 117 7.87 -11.86 -0.26
C ARG A 117 9.18 -12.65 -0.31
N MET A 118 10.04 -12.40 -1.29
CA MET A 118 11.37 -13.03 -1.33
C MET A 118 12.21 -12.58 -0.14
N VAL A 119 12.33 -11.27 0.12
CA VAL A 119 13.00 -10.69 1.29
C VAL A 119 12.50 -11.33 2.59
N GLN A 120 11.18 -11.43 2.75
CA GLN A 120 10.53 -12.05 3.90
C GLN A 120 10.90 -13.54 4.06
N LEU A 121 10.97 -14.29 2.96
CA LEU A 121 11.30 -15.72 2.98
C LEU A 121 12.81 -15.98 3.15
N THR A 122 13.66 -15.08 2.67
CA THR A 122 15.11 -15.24 2.70
C THR A 122 15.76 -14.54 3.89
N HIS A 123 15.03 -13.68 4.60
CA HIS A 123 15.53 -12.84 5.69
C HIS A 123 16.73 -11.98 5.26
N THR A 124 16.68 -11.41 4.05
CA THR A 124 17.74 -10.59 3.42
C THR A 124 17.20 -9.26 2.97
#